data_AF-A0A5E4BK45-F1
#
_entry.id   AF-A0A5E4BK45-F1
#
_cell.length_a   1.000
_cell.length_b   1.000
_cell.length_c   1.000
_cell.angle_alpha   90.00
_cell.angle_beta   90.00
_cell.angle_gamma   90.00
#
_symmetry.space_group_name_H-M   'P 1'
#
loop_
_entity.id
_entity.type
_entity.pdbx_description
1 polymer ?
#
loop_
_entity_poly.entity_id
_entity_poly.type
_entity_poly.pdbx_seq_one_letter_code
_entity_poly.pdbx_strand_id
1 'polypeptide(L)' 'MAILGLSCLTLLLAGYLAQQYLPLPTPKVVGIDLGITYCSVGVFFTGTGKVKVIPDDSGPVSTPSIVSFTDGDVCVGYGS' A
#
# COMPACT_ATOMS: atom_id res chain seq x y z
N MET A 1 -19.63 42.54 -2.22
CA MET A 1 -19.78 41.34 -1.36
C MET A 1 -19.95 40.03 -2.15
N ALA A 2 -20.88 39.96 -3.11
CA ALA A 2 -21.18 38.71 -3.83
C ALA A 2 -20.02 38.13 -4.67
N ILE A 3 -19.26 38.98 -5.36
CA ILE A 3 -18.12 38.54 -6.21
C ILE A 3 -17.01 37.93 -5.36
N LEU A 4 -16.71 38.52 -4.20
CA LEU A 4 -15.74 37.97 -3.24
C LEU A 4 -16.19 36.61 -2.71
N GLY A 5 -17.47 36.49 -2.32
CA GLY A 5 -18.03 35.22 -1.86
C GLY A 5 -17.97 34.11 -2.91
N LEU A 6 -18.31 34.41 -4.15
CA LEU A 6 -18.25 33.45 -5.25
C LEU A 6 -16.80 33.05 -5.57
N SER A 7 -15.86 34.00 -5.54
CA SER A 7 -14.43 33.71 -5.75
C SER A 7 -13.82 32.83 -4.66
N CYS A 8 -14.22 33.02 -3.40
CA CYS A 8 -13.80 32.13 -2.31
C CYS A 8 -14.41 30.73 -2.50
N LEU A 9 -15.69 30.64 -2.87
CA LEU A 9 -16.35 29.36 -3.08
C LEU A 9 -15.73 28.58 -4.24
N THR A 10 -15.37 29.25 -5.35
CA THR A 10 -14.71 28.59 -6.48
C THR A 10 -13.31 28.09 -6.12
N LEU A 11 -12.53 28.85 -5.35
CA LEU A 11 -11.20 28.39 -4.88
C LEU A 11 -11.30 27.20 -3.92
N LEU A 12 -12.27 27.21 -2.99
CA LEU A 12 -12.49 26.09 -2.07
C LEU A 12 -12.94 24.83 -2.82
N LEU A 13 -13.85 24.97 -3.79
CA LEU A 13 -14.31 23.84 -4.60
C LEU A 13 -13.18 23.29 -5.49
N ALA A 14 -12.40 24.17 -6.12
CA ALA A 14 -11.24 23.78 -6.91
C ALA A 14 -10.19 23.04 -6.06
N GLY A 15 -9.90 23.54 -4.85
CA GLY A 15 -9.02 22.87 -3.89
C GLY A 15 -9.54 21.50 -3.46
N TYR A 16 -10.84 21.40 -3.14
CA TYR A 16 -11.48 20.13 -2.77
C TYR A 16 -11.40 19.10 -3.90
N LEU A 17 -11.69 19.49 -5.14
CA LEU A 17 -11.59 18.60 -6.30
C LEU A 17 -10.13 18.23 -6.59
N ALA A 18 -9.21 19.20 -6.58
CA ALA A 18 -7.78 18.94 -6.82
C ALA A 18 -7.22 17.91 -5.84
N GLN A 19 -7.62 17.96 -4.57
CA GLN A 19 -7.18 17.00 -3.55
C GLN A 19 -7.60 15.55 -3.85
N GLN A 20 -8.67 15.33 -4.63
CA GLN A 20 -9.08 13.98 -5.05
C GLN A 20 -8.18 13.39 -6.14
N TYR A 21 -7.40 14.21 -6.84
CA TYR A 21 -6.49 13.80 -7.91
C TYR A 21 -5.01 13.82 -7.51
N LEU A 22 -4.68 14.29 -6.31
CA LEU A 22 -3.31 14.26 -5.80
C LEU A 22 -2.89 12.82 -5.48
N PRO A 23 -1.63 12.45 -5.78
CA PRO A 23 -1.12 11.13 -5.44
C PRO A 23 -1.14 10.94 -3.92
N LEU A 24 -1.53 9.74 -3.49
CA LEU A 24 -1.47 9.39 -2.08
C LEU A 24 -0.02 9.48 -1.58
N PRO A 25 0.20 9.94 -0.34
CA PRO A 25 1.52 9.86 0.29
C PRO A 25 2.06 8.44 0.21
N THR A 26 3.35 8.30 -0.08
CA THR A 26 4.02 6.99 -0.08
C THR A 26 3.82 6.31 1.27
N PRO A 27 3.28 5.08 1.29
CA PRO A 27 3.10 4.35 2.54
C PRO A 27 4.42 4.18 3.29
N LYS A 28 4.41 4.40 4.61
CA LYS A 28 5.60 4.26 5.47
C LYS A 28 5.54 3.08 6.42
N VAL A 29 4.39 2.42 6.52
CA VAL A 29 4.12 1.38 7.51
C VAL A 29 3.71 0.11 6.80
N VAL A 30 4.38 -0.99 7.17
CA VAL A 30 4.04 -2.35 6.75
C VAL A 30 3.71 -3.19 7.98
N GLY A 31 2.68 -4.02 7.87
CA GLY A 31 2.40 -5.10 8.80
C GLY A 31 2.91 -6.41 8.21
N ILE A 32 3.59 -7.21 9.03
CA ILE A 32 4.12 -8.51 8.63
C ILE A 32 3.46 -9.56 9.52
N ASP A 33 2.77 -10.51 8.88
CA ASP A 33 2.26 -11.70 9.55
C ASP A 33 3.23 -12.87 9.30
N LEU A 34 3.79 -13.42 10.38
CA LEU A 34 4.77 -14.50 10.34
C LEU A 34 4.13 -15.78 10.88
N GLY A 35 3.20 -16.34 10.11
CA GLY A 35 2.60 -17.63 10.42
C GLY A 35 3.58 -18.80 10.20
N ILE A 36 3.26 -19.93 10.80
CA ILE A 36 4.09 -21.15 10.72
C ILE A 36 4.11 -21.72 9.29
N THR A 37 2.95 -21.78 8.62
CA THR A 37 2.83 -22.35 7.27
C THR A 37 2.93 -21.28 6.19
N TYR A 38 2.36 -20.11 6.44
CA TYR A 38 2.28 -19.02 5.49
C TYR A 38 2.54 -17.68 6.19
N CYS A 39 3.14 -16.76 5.46
CA CYS A 39 3.35 -15.37 5.85
C CYS A 39 2.69 -14.43 4.84
N SER A 40 2.45 -13.19 5.26
CA SER A 40 1.91 -12.14 4.38
C SER A 40 2.39 -10.75 4.80
N VAL A 41 2.39 -9.82 3.85
CA VAL A 41 2.79 -8.42 4.10
C VAL A 41 1.67 -7.49 3.66
N GLY A 42 1.26 -6.60 4.56
CA GLY A 42 0.24 -5.57 4.31
C GLY A 42 0.82 -4.16 4.37
N VAL A 43 0.48 -3.31 3.42
CA VAL A 43 0.86 -1.90 3.38
C VAL A 43 -0.31 -1.04 3.87
N PHE A 44 -0.05 -0.18 4.85
CA PHE A 44 -1.04 0.78 5.33
C PHE A 44 -0.93 2.13 4.62
N PHE A 45 -1.99 2.53 3.93
CA PHE A 45 -2.08 3.81 3.22
C PHE A 45 -2.66 4.89 4.14
N THR A 46 -1.78 5.66 4.79
CA THR A 46 -2.18 6.70 5.75
C THR A 46 -3.17 7.71 5.17
N GLY A 47 -3.08 8.03 3.87
CA GLY A 47 -4.00 8.98 3.22
C GLY A 47 -5.44 8.47 3.07
N THR A 48 -5.67 7.15 3.05
CA THR A 48 -7.01 6.55 2.90
C THR A 48 -7.47 5.74 4.12
N GLY A 49 -6.55 5.43 5.04
CA GLY A 49 -6.80 4.53 6.16
C GLY A 49 -6.98 3.05 5.76
N LYS A 50 -6.69 2.70 4.51
CA LYS A 50 -6.85 1.33 4.00
C LYS A 50 -5.55 0.52 4.12
N VAL A 51 -5.70 -0.79 4.27
CA VAL A 51 -4.60 -1.76 4.17
C VAL A 51 -4.73 -2.51 2.86
N LYS A 52 -3.60 -2.75 2.17
CA LYS A 52 -3.51 -3.63 1.00
C LYS A 52 -2.48 -4.71 1.28
N VAL A 53 -2.86 -5.98 1.13
CA VAL A 53 -1.91 -7.10 1.18
C VAL A 53 -1.15 -7.15 -0.15
N ILE A 54 0.18 -7.26 -0.08
CA ILE A 54 1.05 -7.31 -1.25
C ILE A 54 1.17 -8.76 -1.73
N PRO A 55 0.97 -9.04 -3.03
CA PRO A 55 1.33 -10.33 -3.60
C PRO A 55 2.84 -10.49 -3.68
N ASP A 56 3.32 -11.73 -3.57
CA ASP A 56 4.69 -12.06 -3.95
C ASP A 56 4.87 -12.04 -5.48
N ASP A 57 6.11 -12.27 -5.91
CA ASP A 57 6.47 -12.26 -7.33
C ASP A 57 5.79 -13.37 -8.15
N SER A 58 5.24 -14.40 -7.50
CA SER A 58 4.47 -15.47 -8.14
C SER A 58 2.97 -15.16 -8.25
N GLY A 59 2.48 -14.11 -7.55
CA GLY A 59 1.12 -13.60 -7.63
C GLY A 59 0.21 -13.84 -6.41
N PRO A 60 0.35 -14.90 -5.61
CA PRO A 60 -0.37 -15.07 -4.35
C PRO A 60 -0.01 -14.00 -3.31
N VAL A 61 -1.01 -13.60 -2.51
CA VAL A 61 -0.85 -12.67 -1.35
C VAL A 61 -0.40 -13.35 -0.06
N SER A 62 -0.18 -14.67 -0.13
CA SER A 62 0.23 -15.51 0.99
C SER A 62 1.42 -16.32 0.51
N THR A 63 2.57 -16.12 1.14
CA THR A 63 3.83 -16.77 0.76
C THR A 63 4.13 -17.91 1.74
N PRO A 64 4.56 -19.10 1.29
CA PRO A 64 4.95 -20.18 2.19
C PRO A 64 6.08 -19.75 3.12
N SER A 65 5.95 -20.07 4.41
CA SER A 65 6.99 -19.83 5.41
C SER A 65 8.10 -20.88 5.34
N ILE A 66 8.75 -20.96 4.18
CA ILE A 66 9.78 -21.96 3.86
C ILE A 66 11.06 -21.25 3.40
N VAL A 67 12.18 -21.78 3.86
CA VAL A 67 13.52 -21.37 3.43
C VAL A 67 14.26 -22.63 2.98
N SER A 68 14.82 -22.61 1.77
CA SER A 68 15.64 -23.68 1.19
C SER A 68 17.04 -23.16 0.91
N PHE A 69 18.06 -23.99 1.14
CA PHE A 69 19.47 -23.65 0.94
C PHE A 69 20.04 -24.52 -0.17
N THR A 70 20.70 -23.89 -1.14
CA THR A 70 21.43 -24.57 -2.22
C THR A 70 22.93 -24.31 -2.10
N ASP A 71 23.73 -24.88 -2.99
CA ASP A 71 25.21 -24.74 -2.97
C ASP A 71 25.71 -23.29 -3.14
N GLY A 72 24.83 -22.35 -3.49
CA GLY A 72 25.17 -20.94 -3.65
C GLY A 72 24.11 -19.92 -3.24
N ASP A 73 22.86 -20.33 -3.00
CA ASP A 73 21.73 -19.42 -2.81
C ASP A 73 20.80 -19.81 -1.66
N VAL A 74 19.99 -18.85 -1.21
CA VAL A 74 18.89 -19.03 -0.26
C VAL A 74 17.57 -18.74 -0.98
N CYS A 75 16.73 -19.76 -1.14
CA CYS A 75 15.41 -19.64 -1.73
C CYS A 75 14.36 -19.47 -0.62
N VAL A 76 13.37 -18.58 -0.85
CA VAL A 76 12.28 -18.31 0.11
C VAL A 76 10.93 -18.42 -0.62
N GLY A 77 9.92 -18.98 0.04
CA GLY A 77 8.56 -19.07 -0.51
C GLY A 77 8.41 -20.16 -1.58
N TYR A 78 7.65 -19.88 -2.64
CA TYR A 78 7.31 -20.87 -3.69
C TYR A 78 8.47 -21.28 -4.61
N GLY A 79 9.55 -20.49 -4.67
CA GLY A 79 10.74 -20.76 -5.50
C GLY A 79 11.77 -21.67 -4.83
N SER A 80 11.38 -22.46 -3.82
CA SER A 80 12.19 -23.48 -3.16
C SER A 80 12.30 -24.77 -3.97
#